data_AF-A0A7C5JU15-F1
#
_entry.id   AF-A0A7C5JU15-F1
#
_cell.length_a   1.000
_cell.length_b   1.000
_cell.length_c   1.000
_cell.angle_alpha   90.00
_cell.angle_beta   90.00
_cell.angle_gamma   90.00
#
_symmetry.space_group_name_H-M   'P 1'
#
loop_
_entity.id
_entity.type
_entity.pdbx_description
1 polymer ?
#
loop_
_entity_poly.entity_id
_entity_poly.type
_entity_poly.pdbx_seq_one_letter_code
_entity_poly.pdbx_strand_id
1 'polypeptide(L)'
;REDEAKELRVRAETFRTALRELWDEEKGIFLNRRTDTGEASYRLSPTNFYPLLGKVATQAQAERMIAEHFYNAEEFWGRWVLPSIARDDPAYPDQDYWRGRIWGPMNFLVYLGLRNYDLPQARADLAEKSRELLLKEWLERGHVHENYSAETGEGCNVPNSDAFYHWGGLLGLIAFMEAEARNS
;
A
#
# COMPACT_ATOMS: atom_id res chain seq x y z
N ARG A 1 27.78 -20.34 -0.13
CA ARG A 1 27.45 -19.15 -0.96
C ARG A 1 26.67 -19.51 -2.22
N GLU A 2 27.11 -20.42 -3.09
CA GLU A 2 26.31 -20.82 -4.27
C GLU A 2 25.10 -21.69 -3.93
N ASP A 3 25.27 -22.67 -3.04
CA ASP A 3 24.19 -23.52 -2.55
C ASP A 3 23.10 -22.72 -1.80
N GLU A 4 23.51 -21.78 -0.94
CA GLU A 4 22.61 -20.86 -0.24
C GLU A 4 21.82 -19.99 -1.24
N ALA A 5 22.48 -19.46 -2.28
CA ALA A 5 21.81 -18.68 -3.31
C ALA A 5 20.82 -19.53 -4.12
N LYS A 6 21.12 -20.81 -4.35
CA LYS A 6 20.20 -21.76 -5.01
C LYS A 6 19.00 -22.06 -4.12
N GLU A 7 19.22 -22.33 -2.85
CA GLU A 7 18.15 -22.57 -1.86
C GLU A 7 17.20 -21.37 -1.79
N LEU A 8 17.73 -20.16 -1.66
CA LEU A 8 16.93 -18.94 -1.57
C LEU A 8 16.09 -18.70 -2.84
N ARG A 9 16.63 -18.99 -4.04
CA ARG A 9 15.87 -18.88 -5.29
C ARG A 9 14.74 -19.91 -5.37
N VAL A 10 14.98 -21.16 -4.96
CA VAL A 10 13.94 -22.18 -4.91
C VAL A 10 12.83 -21.78 -3.96
N ARG A 11 13.17 -21.34 -2.74
CA ARG A 11 12.19 -20.87 -1.75
C ARG A 11 11.39 -19.67 -2.26
N ALA A 12 12.05 -18.71 -2.92
CA ALA A 12 11.36 -17.56 -3.51
C ALA A 12 10.34 -17.99 -4.57
N GLU A 13 10.66 -18.97 -5.42
CA GLU A 13 9.72 -19.47 -6.43
C GLU A 13 8.57 -20.29 -5.82
N THR A 14 8.83 -21.03 -4.74
CA THR A 14 7.77 -21.70 -3.98
C THR A 14 6.76 -20.69 -3.44
N PHE A 15 7.21 -19.62 -2.80
CA PHE A 15 6.31 -18.58 -2.29
C PHE A 15 5.62 -17.81 -3.41
N ARG A 16 6.32 -17.52 -4.52
CA ARG A 16 5.70 -16.87 -5.68
C ARG A 16 4.56 -17.72 -6.25
N THR A 17 4.76 -19.03 -6.33
CA THR A 17 3.72 -19.97 -6.82
C THR A 17 2.52 -19.99 -5.88
N ALA A 18 2.73 -20.09 -4.57
CA ALA A 18 1.63 -20.04 -3.60
C ALA A 18 0.87 -18.70 -3.66
N LEU A 19 1.56 -17.57 -3.83
CA LEU A 19 0.92 -16.26 -3.96
C LEU A 19 0.10 -16.12 -5.26
N ARG A 20 0.47 -16.80 -6.35
CA ARG A 20 -0.32 -16.81 -7.59
C ARG A 20 -1.72 -17.41 -7.37
N GLU A 21 -1.86 -18.38 -6.47
CA GLU A 21 -3.13 -19.03 -6.14
C GLU A 21 -4.08 -18.14 -5.30
N LEU A 22 -3.60 -16.97 -4.89
CA LEU A 22 -4.41 -15.97 -4.21
C LEU A 22 -5.13 -15.02 -5.19
N TRP A 23 -4.80 -15.08 -6.48
CA TRP A 23 -5.47 -14.28 -7.49
C TRP A 23 -6.92 -14.71 -7.64
N ASP A 24 -7.84 -13.76 -7.49
CA ASP A 24 -9.25 -13.94 -7.78
C ASP A 24 -9.60 -13.27 -9.11
N GLU A 25 -9.92 -14.08 -10.12
CA GLU A 25 -10.21 -13.58 -11.47
C GLU A 25 -11.54 -12.83 -11.54
N GLU A 26 -12.52 -13.16 -10.70
CA GLU A 26 -13.79 -12.43 -10.69
C GLU A 26 -13.59 -11.05 -10.09
N LYS A 27 -12.87 -10.97 -8.97
CA LYS A 27 -12.64 -9.73 -8.24
C LYS A 27 -11.52 -8.87 -8.82
N GLY A 28 -10.60 -9.41 -9.61
CA GLY A 28 -9.52 -8.63 -10.23
C GLY A 28 -8.39 -8.25 -9.26
N ILE A 29 -8.23 -9.01 -8.17
CA ILE A 29 -7.24 -8.74 -7.13
C ILE A 29 -6.79 -10.02 -6.41
N PHE A 30 -5.62 -9.97 -5.79
CA PHE A 30 -5.17 -11.03 -4.88
C PHE A 30 -5.89 -10.91 -3.54
N LEU A 31 -6.47 -12.01 -3.06
CA LEU A 31 -7.22 -12.06 -1.80
C LEU A 31 -6.40 -12.70 -0.68
N ASN A 32 -6.60 -12.20 0.53
CA ASN A 32 -6.11 -12.87 1.73
C ASN A 32 -6.91 -14.15 1.97
N ARG A 33 -6.29 -15.14 2.63
CA ARG A 33 -6.98 -16.37 3.05
C ARG A 33 -7.00 -16.49 4.55
N ARG A 34 -8.13 -16.95 5.06
CA ARG A 34 -8.28 -17.37 6.45
C ARG A 34 -7.40 -18.58 6.72
N THR A 35 -6.60 -18.53 7.77
CA THR A 35 -5.71 -19.65 8.13
C THR A 35 -6.43 -20.80 8.83
N ASP A 36 -7.63 -20.53 9.38
CA ASP A 36 -8.47 -21.52 10.06
C ASP A 36 -9.40 -22.26 9.09
N THR A 37 -10.00 -21.57 8.11
CA THR A 37 -10.94 -22.16 7.16
C THR A 37 -10.39 -22.34 5.73
N GLY A 38 -9.33 -21.62 5.37
CA GLY A 38 -8.80 -21.57 4.00
C GLY A 38 -9.63 -20.69 3.04
N GLU A 39 -10.73 -20.12 3.51
CA GLU A 39 -11.63 -19.28 2.72
C GLU A 39 -10.98 -17.95 2.34
N ALA A 40 -11.38 -17.42 1.17
CA ALA A 40 -10.97 -16.09 0.74
C ALA A 40 -11.61 -15.00 1.63
N SER A 41 -10.82 -14.00 1.98
CA SER A 41 -11.26 -12.78 2.65
C SER A 41 -11.40 -11.66 1.62
N TYR A 42 -12.62 -11.13 1.51
CA TYR A 42 -12.95 -10.03 0.60
C TYR A 42 -12.79 -8.65 1.23
N ARG A 43 -12.32 -8.57 2.49
CA ARG A 43 -11.96 -7.28 3.10
C ARG A 43 -10.63 -6.80 2.50
N LEU A 44 -10.67 -5.68 1.79
CA LEU A 44 -9.54 -5.16 1.06
C LEU A 44 -8.68 -4.23 1.94
N SER A 45 -7.38 -4.32 1.75
CA SER A 45 -6.35 -3.51 2.41
C SER A 45 -5.15 -3.33 1.47
N PRO A 46 -4.18 -2.45 1.79
CA PRO A 46 -2.95 -2.33 0.99
C PRO A 46 -2.18 -3.65 0.82
N THR A 47 -2.37 -4.62 1.72
CA THR A 47 -1.73 -5.96 1.63
C THR A 47 -2.14 -6.72 0.36
N ASN A 48 -3.32 -6.46 -0.19
CA ASN A 48 -3.79 -7.07 -1.43
C ASN A 48 -2.94 -6.65 -2.64
N PHE A 49 -2.20 -5.54 -2.55
CA PHE A 49 -1.24 -5.09 -3.57
C PHE A 49 0.18 -5.64 -3.36
N TYR A 50 0.48 -6.28 -2.22
CA TYR A 50 1.84 -6.77 -1.91
C TYR A 50 2.35 -7.89 -2.84
N PRO A 51 1.52 -8.69 -3.54
CA PRO A 51 2.01 -9.57 -4.60
C PRO A 51 2.78 -8.83 -5.70
N LEU A 52 2.57 -7.51 -5.87
CA LEU A 52 3.37 -6.68 -6.77
C LEU A 52 4.84 -6.55 -6.31
N LEU A 53 5.12 -6.47 -5.00
CA LEU A 53 6.49 -6.46 -4.47
C LEU A 53 7.27 -7.70 -4.91
N GLY A 54 6.60 -8.85 -4.84
CA GLY A 54 7.18 -10.13 -5.20
C GLY A 54 7.30 -10.36 -6.70
N LYS A 55 6.83 -9.46 -7.58
CA LYS A 55 6.64 -9.71 -9.03
C LYS A 55 5.75 -10.93 -9.32
N VAL A 56 4.74 -11.16 -8.47
CA VAL A 56 3.86 -12.34 -8.57
C VAL A 56 2.85 -12.17 -9.70
N ALA A 57 2.27 -10.97 -9.80
CA ALA A 57 1.27 -10.63 -10.79
C ALA A 57 1.86 -10.58 -12.20
N THR A 58 1.02 -10.80 -13.20
CA THR A 58 1.32 -10.38 -14.57
C THR A 58 1.15 -8.86 -14.71
N GLN A 59 1.68 -8.27 -15.78
CA GLN A 59 1.45 -6.85 -16.09
C GLN A 59 -0.05 -6.53 -16.21
N ALA A 60 -0.82 -7.39 -16.89
CA ALA A 60 -2.27 -7.21 -17.04
C ALA A 60 -3.02 -7.29 -15.69
N GLN A 61 -2.60 -8.19 -14.79
CA GLN A 61 -3.17 -8.27 -13.44
C GLN A 61 -2.84 -7.01 -12.63
N ALA A 62 -1.60 -6.50 -12.73
CA ALA A 62 -1.21 -5.26 -12.06
C ALA A 62 -2.02 -4.07 -12.58
N GLU A 63 -2.15 -3.91 -13.89
CA GLU A 63 -3.00 -2.88 -14.51
C GLU A 63 -4.46 -2.97 -14.06
N ARG A 64 -5.01 -4.19 -14.00
CA ARG A 64 -6.36 -4.44 -13.53
C ARG A 64 -6.54 -4.04 -12.06
N MET A 65 -5.63 -4.44 -11.19
CA MET A 65 -5.63 -4.03 -9.78
C MET A 65 -5.58 -2.51 -9.62
N ILE A 66 -4.81 -1.82 -10.46
CA ILE A 66 -4.71 -0.37 -10.41
C ILE A 66 -6.01 0.29 -10.88
N ALA A 67 -6.56 -0.17 -12.00
CA ALA A 67 -7.77 0.41 -12.59
C ALA A 67 -9.02 0.14 -11.74
N GLU A 68 -9.19 -1.08 -11.24
CA GLU A 68 -10.41 -1.52 -10.54
C GLU A 68 -10.40 -1.20 -9.04
N HIS A 69 -9.22 -1.13 -8.40
CA HIS A 69 -9.13 -0.98 -6.93
C HIS A 69 -8.33 0.25 -6.48
N PHE A 70 -7.10 0.44 -6.96
CA PHE A 70 -6.27 1.57 -6.52
C PHE A 70 -6.91 2.93 -6.82
N TYR A 71 -7.47 3.10 -8.03
CA TYR A 71 -8.16 4.33 -8.45
C TYR A 71 -9.65 4.36 -8.10
N ASN A 72 -10.18 3.33 -7.42
CA ASN A 72 -11.57 3.31 -6.99
C ASN A 72 -11.78 4.22 -5.77
N ALA A 73 -12.65 5.22 -5.90
CA ALA A 73 -12.94 6.20 -4.85
C ALA A 73 -13.69 5.61 -3.65
N GLU A 74 -14.41 4.50 -3.85
CA GLU A 74 -15.08 3.75 -2.79
C GLU A 74 -14.13 2.78 -2.08
N GLU A 75 -12.90 2.60 -2.57
CA GLU A 75 -11.91 1.74 -1.95
C GLU A 75 -10.70 2.55 -1.46
N PHE A 76 -9.73 2.81 -2.33
CA PHE A 76 -8.43 3.34 -1.92
C PHE A 76 -8.15 4.75 -2.40
N TRP A 77 -8.82 5.20 -3.46
CA TRP A 77 -8.58 6.51 -4.05
C TRP A 77 -9.31 7.61 -3.29
N GLY A 78 -8.72 8.80 -3.24
CA GLY A 78 -9.29 9.95 -2.55
C GLY A 78 -8.28 11.08 -2.44
N ARG A 79 -8.58 12.09 -1.61
CA ARG A 79 -7.61 13.16 -1.33
C ARG A 79 -6.34 12.58 -0.70
N TRP A 80 -6.51 11.73 0.31
CA TRP A 80 -5.44 11.03 1.03
C TRP A 80 -5.48 9.52 0.73
N VAL A 81 -4.34 8.95 0.36
CA VAL A 81 -4.21 7.54 -0.06
C VAL A 81 -2.94 6.91 0.53
N LEU A 82 -2.82 5.59 0.66
CA LEU A 82 -3.89 4.59 0.75
C LEU A 82 -4.29 4.42 2.22
N PRO A 83 -5.59 4.30 2.55
CA PRO A 83 -6.01 3.88 3.89
C PRO A 83 -5.61 2.42 4.18
N SER A 84 -5.54 2.06 5.46
CA SER A 84 -5.19 0.71 5.92
C SER A 84 -6.22 -0.37 5.56
N ILE A 85 -7.46 0.02 5.29
CA ILE A 85 -8.56 -0.79 4.75
C ILE A 85 -9.32 0.05 3.72
N ALA A 86 -10.00 -0.61 2.77
CA ALA A 86 -10.83 0.06 1.78
C ALA A 86 -11.95 0.89 2.43
N ARG A 87 -12.36 1.98 1.78
CA ARG A 87 -13.37 2.93 2.27
C ARG A 87 -14.77 2.33 2.43
N ASP A 88 -15.10 1.33 1.61
CA ASP A 88 -16.34 0.57 1.64
C ASP A 88 -16.38 -0.50 2.76
N ASP A 89 -15.27 -0.70 3.48
CA ASP A 89 -15.21 -1.61 4.60
C ASP A 89 -16.05 -1.08 5.79
N PRO A 90 -16.91 -1.90 6.43
CA PRO A 90 -17.75 -1.45 7.56
C PRO A 90 -16.99 -0.88 8.76
N ALA A 91 -15.70 -1.19 8.92
CA ALA A 91 -14.84 -0.66 9.97
C ALA A 91 -14.10 0.63 9.57
N TYR A 92 -14.15 1.03 8.29
CA TYR A 92 -13.51 2.24 7.81
C TYR A 92 -13.96 3.52 8.53
N PRO A 93 -15.26 3.71 8.86
CA PRO A 93 -15.72 4.91 9.55
C PRO A 93 -15.10 5.12 10.94
N ASP A 94 -14.56 4.06 11.55
CA ASP A 94 -13.93 4.15 12.87
C ASP A 94 -12.70 5.05 12.85
N GLN A 95 -11.97 5.10 11.72
CA GLN A 95 -10.74 5.87 11.55
C GLN A 95 -9.76 5.69 12.72
N ASP A 96 -9.71 4.47 13.25
CA ASP A 96 -8.93 4.10 14.44
C ASP A 96 -7.81 3.12 14.07
N TYR A 97 -6.57 3.57 14.22
CA TYR A 97 -5.37 2.78 13.98
C TYR A 97 -5.37 2.05 12.61
N TRP A 98 -5.44 0.72 12.56
CA TRP A 98 -5.51 -0.08 11.31
C TRP A 98 -6.92 -0.20 10.71
N ARG A 99 -7.93 0.45 11.31
CA ARG A 99 -9.33 0.48 10.84
C ARG A 99 -9.61 1.78 10.09
N GLY A 100 -8.77 2.09 9.10
CA GLY A 100 -9.04 3.15 8.12
C GLY A 100 -7.98 4.25 8.04
N ARG A 101 -7.11 4.41 9.04
CA ARG A 101 -6.04 5.43 8.98
C ARG A 101 -4.96 5.06 7.96
N ILE A 102 -4.21 6.05 7.49
CA ILE A 102 -3.11 5.91 6.52
C ILE A 102 -1.81 5.69 7.26
N TRP A 103 -1.00 4.76 6.74
CA TRP A 103 0.27 4.36 7.31
C TRP A 103 1.37 4.47 6.26
N GLY A 104 2.38 5.30 6.56
CA GLY A 104 3.59 5.43 5.75
C GLY A 104 4.19 4.10 5.27
N PRO A 105 4.39 3.08 6.14
CA PRO A 105 4.95 1.79 5.71
C PRO A 105 4.07 1.03 4.72
N MET A 106 2.73 1.08 4.85
CA MET A 106 1.85 0.39 3.90
C MET A 106 1.92 1.02 2.51
N ASN A 107 1.81 2.35 2.44
CA ASN A 107 1.96 3.09 1.19
C ASN A 107 3.31 2.84 0.53
N PHE A 108 4.37 2.82 1.33
CA PHE A 108 5.72 2.58 0.84
C PHE A 108 5.86 1.19 0.21
N LEU A 109 5.31 0.16 0.86
CA LEU A 109 5.32 -1.20 0.33
C LEU A 109 4.49 -1.33 -0.95
N VAL A 110 3.33 -0.68 -1.04
CA VAL A 110 2.56 -0.61 -2.30
C VAL A 110 3.38 0.07 -3.39
N TYR A 111 3.98 1.23 -3.10
CA TYR A 111 4.81 1.98 -4.05
C TYR A 111 5.97 1.16 -4.61
N LEU A 112 6.72 0.47 -3.74
CA LEU A 112 7.78 -0.44 -4.18
C LEU A 112 7.25 -1.56 -5.09
N GLY A 113 6.03 -2.05 -4.84
CA GLY A 113 5.32 -2.97 -5.72
C GLY A 113 5.02 -2.36 -7.08
N LEU A 114 4.48 -1.14 -7.14
CA LEU A 114 4.20 -0.43 -8.39
C LEU A 114 5.46 -0.24 -9.25
N ARG A 115 6.61 0.00 -8.63
CA ARG A 115 7.90 0.16 -9.34
C ARG A 115 8.36 -1.08 -10.11
N ASN A 116 7.79 -2.25 -9.83
CA ASN A 116 8.13 -3.49 -10.52
C ASN A 116 7.37 -3.68 -11.85
N TYR A 117 6.43 -2.80 -12.19
CA TYR A 117 5.54 -2.89 -13.34
C TYR A 117 5.49 -1.56 -14.11
N ASP A 118 5.00 -1.60 -15.34
CA ASP A 118 4.81 -0.40 -16.15
C ASP A 118 3.52 0.34 -15.71
N LEU A 119 3.61 1.06 -14.60
CA LEU A 119 2.50 1.79 -13.97
C LEU A 119 2.89 3.24 -13.65
N PRO A 120 3.36 4.04 -14.63
CA PRO A 120 3.97 5.34 -14.37
C PRO A 120 3.02 6.32 -13.66
N GLN A 121 1.74 6.35 -14.07
CA GLN A 121 0.74 7.23 -13.47
C GLN A 121 0.45 6.86 -12.00
N ALA A 122 0.28 5.57 -11.68
CA ALA A 122 0.00 5.15 -10.31
C ALA A 122 1.17 5.44 -9.36
N ARG A 123 2.40 5.27 -9.82
CA ARG A 123 3.62 5.64 -9.06
C ARG A 123 3.65 7.14 -8.80
N ALA A 124 3.44 7.93 -9.85
CA ALA A 124 3.41 9.38 -9.80
C ALA A 124 2.39 9.90 -8.79
N ASP A 125 1.17 9.38 -8.88
CA ASP A 125 0.04 9.83 -8.09
C ASP A 125 0.17 9.43 -6.62
N LEU A 126 0.63 8.20 -6.34
CA LEU A 126 0.90 7.76 -4.97
C LEU A 126 2.02 8.59 -4.33
N ALA A 127 3.07 8.91 -5.09
CA ALA A 127 4.17 9.74 -4.61
C ALA A 127 3.73 11.16 -4.29
N GLU A 128 2.96 11.79 -5.18
CA GLU A 128 2.48 13.14 -4.98
C GLU A 128 1.53 13.21 -3.78
N LYS A 129 0.57 12.28 -3.67
CA LYS A 129 -0.37 12.26 -2.53
C LYS A 129 0.32 11.95 -1.20
N SER A 130 1.33 11.08 -1.20
CA SER A 130 2.14 10.81 0.00
C SER A 130 2.91 12.05 0.44
N ARG A 131 3.47 12.81 -0.53
CA ARG A 131 4.12 14.09 -0.28
C ARG A 131 3.16 15.13 0.29
N GLU A 132 1.98 15.29 -0.33
CA GLU A 132 0.96 16.22 0.14
C GLU A 132 0.51 15.91 1.57
N LEU A 133 0.28 14.63 1.89
CA LEU A 133 -0.12 14.20 3.23
C LEU A 133 0.94 14.54 4.28
N LEU A 134 2.19 14.18 4.00
CA LEU A 134 3.31 14.49 4.90
C LEU A 134 3.49 16.00 5.10
N LEU A 135 3.46 16.76 4.00
CA LEU A 135 3.69 18.21 4.05
C LEU A 135 2.56 18.96 4.72
N LYS A 136 1.31 18.50 4.63
CA LYS A 136 0.18 19.12 5.35
C LYS A 136 0.48 19.21 6.85
N GLU A 137 0.73 18.07 7.49
CA GLU A 137 0.99 18.01 8.93
C GLU A 137 2.30 18.72 9.31
N TRP A 138 3.35 18.54 8.49
CA TRP A 138 4.64 19.20 8.72
C TRP A 138 4.53 20.73 8.69
N LEU A 139 3.85 21.29 7.70
CA LEU A 139 3.72 22.74 7.55
C LEU A 139 2.78 23.37 8.59
N GLU A 140 1.74 22.63 9.02
CA GLU A 140 0.79 23.11 10.02
C GLU A 140 1.30 22.96 11.47
N ARG A 141 2.04 21.89 11.77
CA ARG A 141 2.37 21.49 13.15
C ARG A 141 3.86 21.26 13.41
N GLY A 142 4.69 21.06 12.39
CA GLY A 142 6.14 20.85 12.52
C GLY A 142 6.57 19.44 12.89
N HIS A 143 5.70 18.43 12.72
CA HIS A 143 5.93 17.06 13.18
C HIS A 143 5.55 16.01 12.12
N VAL A 144 5.99 14.76 12.32
CA VAL A 144 5.75 13.63 11.41
C VAL A 144 5.16 12.46 12.20
N HIS A 145 3.93 12.08 11.85
CA HIS A 145 3.13 11.13 12.60
C HIS A 145 3.30 9.67 12.16
N GLU A 146 2.99 8.78 13.10
CA GLU A 146 2.88 7.33 12.90
C GLU A 146 1.82 6.98 11.83
N ASN A 147 0.65 7.61 11.94
CA ASN A 147 -0.50 7.38 11.09
C ASN A 147 -1.36 8.66 10.96
N TYR A 148 -2.13 8.76 9.89
CA TYR A 148 -2.90 9.96 9.53
C TYR A 148 -4.36 9.59 9.24
N SER A 149 -5.31 10.45 9.58
CA SER A 149 -6.70 10.25 9.18
C SER A 149 -6.83 10.19 7.65
N ALA A 150 -7.54 9.20 7.12
CA ALA A 150 -7.81 9.10 5.69
C ALA A 150 -8.90 10.07 5.19
N GLU A 151 -9.58 10.75 6.12
CA GLU A 151 -10.58 11.78 5.88
C GLU A 151 -9.96 13.18 5.90
N THR A 152 -9.25 13.53 6.98
CA THR A 152 -8.74 14.89 7.18
C THR A 152 -7.25 15.05 6.84
N GLY A 153 -6.49 13.96 6.81
CA GLY A 153 -5.04 13.99 6.64
C GLY A 153 -4.29 14.38 7.92
N GLU A 154 -4.97 14.48 9.07
CA GLU A 154 -4.37 14.91 10.33
C GLU A 154 -3.79 13.74 11.12
N GLY A 155 -2.63 13.96 11.75
CA GLY A 155 -2.00 13.01 12.67
C GLY A 155 -2.41 13.22 14.13
N CYS A 156 -2.61 14.48 14.55
CA CYS A 156 -2.87 14.86 15.94
C CYS A 156 -4.28 14.56 16.47
N ASN A 157 -5.19 14.05 15.64
CA ASN A 157 -6.61 13.93 16.00
C ASN A 157 -6.95 12.76 16.93
N VAL A 158 -5.96 11.90 17.25
CA VAL A 158 -6.12 10.72 18.10
C VAL A 158 -4.88 10.52 19.00
N PRO A 159 -5.03 9.91 20.19
CA PRO A 159 -3.90 9.67 21.09
C PRO A 159 -2.95 8.56 20.62
N ASN A 160 -3.38 7.69 19.71
CA ASN A 160 -2.61 6.58 19.14
C ASN A 160 -1.94 6.95 17.80
N SER A 161 -1.34 8.15 17.74
CA SER A 161 -0.52 8.60 16.62
C SER A 161 0.66 9.42 17.15
N ASP A 162 1.81 8.78 17.32
CA ASP A 162 3.01 9.43 17.85
C ASP A 162 3.59 10.44 16.85
N ALA A 163 3.79 11.69 17.30
CA ALA A 163 4.21 12.83 16.48
C ALA A 163 5.69 12.83 16.04
N PHE A 164 6.51 11.92 16.59
CA PHE A 164 7.92 11.79 16.23
C PHE A 164 8.27 10.36 15.84
N TYR A 165 7.42 9.75 15.02
CA TYR A 165 7.61 8.36 14.63
C TYR A 165 8.31 8.25 13.26
N HIS A 166 9.47 7.60 13.27
CA HIS A 166 10.42 7.55 12.16
C HIS A 166 9.82 7.00 10.86
N TRP A 167 8.89 6.03 10.92
CA TRP A 167 8.31 5.47 9.69
C TRP A 167 7.35 6.41 8.96
N GLY A 168 6.91 7.52 9.56
CA GLY A 168 6.07 8.50 8.87
C GLY A 168 6.85 9.17 7.74
N GLY A 169 8.18 9.27 7.90
CA GLY A 169 9.10 9.76 6.88
C GLY A 169 9.13 8.89 5.61
N LEU A 170 8.62 7.66 5.65
CA LEU A 170 8.50 6.82 4.45
C LEU A 170 7.60 7.46 3.38
N LEU A 171 6.60 8.25 3.78
CA LEU A 171 5.78 9.02 2.83
C LEU A 171 6.63 9.99 2.00
N GLY A 172 7.64 10.62 2.63
CA GLY A 172 8.57 11.51 1.95
C GLY A 172 9.58 10.74 1.10
N LEU A 173 10.02 9.56 1.55
CA LEU A 173 10.93 8.70 0.78
C LEU A 173 10.33 8.28 -0.56
N ILE A 174 9.03 7.98 -0.61
CA ILE A 174 8.32 7.69 -1.87
C ILE A 174 8.53 8.83 -2.89
N ALA A 175 8.33 10.08 -2.45
CA ALA A 175 8.44 11.25 -3.32
C ALA A 175 9.88 11.46 -3.83
N PHE A 176 10.88 11.27 -2.98
CA PHE A 176 12.29 11.36 -3.40
C PHE A 176 12.64 10.29 -4.45
N MET A 177 12.22 9.05 -4.22
CA MET A 177 12.49 7.94 -5.14
C MET A 177 11.81 8.13 -6.50
N GLU A 178 10.59 8.65 -6.53
CA GLU A 178 9.88 8.94 -7.79
C GLU A 178 10.53 10.09 -8.55
N ALA A 179 10.97 11.14 -7.86
CA ALA A 179 11.68 12.26 -8.49
C ALA A 179 13.01 11.82 -9.11
N GLU A 180 13.79 10.98 -8.43
CA GLU A 180 15.03 10.41 -8.97
C GLU A 180 14.77 9.56 -10.22
N ALA A 181 13.72 8.73 -10.20
CA ALA A 181 13.37 7.86 -11.33
C ALA A 181 12.92 8.62 -12.59
N ARG A 182 12.38 9.84 -12.46
CA ARG A 182 12.01 10.69 -13.62
C ARG A 182 13.19 11.43 -14.24
N ASN A 183 14.26 11.62 -13.47
CA ASN A 183 15.46 12.34 -13.89
C ASN A 183 16.56 11.44 -14.45
N SER A 184 16.35 10.12 -14.47
CA SER A 184 17.27 9.08 -14.98
C SER A 184 16.81 8.55 -16.32
#